data_AF-A0A941PMV3-F1
#
_entry.id   AF-A0A941PMV3-F1
#
_cell.length_a   1.000
_cell.length_b   1.000
_cell.length_c   1.000
_cell.angle_alpha   90.00
_cell.angle_beta   90.00
_cell.angle_gamma   90.00
#
_symmetry.space_group_name_H-M   'P 1'
#
loop_
_entity.id
_entity.type
_entity.pdbx_description
1 polymer ?
#
loop_
_entity_poly.entity_id
_entity_poly.type
_entity_poly.pdbx_seq_one_letter_code
_entity_poly.pdbx_strand_id
1 'polypeptide(L)' 'FVIFHDAALAQMAREHPADLEALAGIGGVGAHKLQAYGGEILRVLAGVSGG' A
#
# COMPACT_ATOMS: atom_id res chain seq x y z
N PHE A 1 -3.35 -3.02 -17.21
CA PHE A 1 -2.51 -2.01 -16.53
C PHE A 1 -2.26 -2.48 -15.11
N VAL A 2 -1.05 -2.94 -14.81
CA VAL A 2 -0.69 -3.34 -13.45
C VAL A 2 -0.26 -2.07 -12.71
N ILE A 3 -1.05 -1.66 -11.72
CA ILE A 3 -0.78 -0.42 -10.95
C ILE A 3 0.28 -0.69 -9.88
N PHE A 4 0.27 -1.89 -9.29
CA PHE A 4 1.27 -2.36 -8.34
C PHE A 4 1.78 -3.72 -8.80
N HIS A 5 3.10 -3.92 -8.77
CA HIS A 5 3.65 -5.26 -8.98
C HIS A 5 3.17 -6.20 -7.87
N ASP A 6 2.98 -7.48 -8.20
CA ASP A 6 2.61 -8.54 -7.24
C ASP A 6 3.51 -8.53 -6.00
N ALA A 7 4.81 -8.28 -6.19
CA ALA A 7 5.76 -8.16 -5.09
C ALA A 7 5.39 -7.05 -4.09
N ALA A 8 4.95 -5.89 -4.57
CA ALA A 8 4.54 -4.78 -3.72
C ALA A 8 3.23 -5.08 -2.99
N LEU A 9 2.27 -5.72 -3.68
CA LEU A 9 1.00 -6.14 -3.06
C LEU A 9 1.22 -7.20 -1.97
N ALA A 10 2.06 -8.20 -2.24
CA ALA A 10 2.41 -9.23 -1.28
C ALA A 10 3.15 -8.64 -0.07
N GLN A 11 4.02 -7.64 -0.28
CA GLN A 11 4.70 -6.95 0.79
C GLN A 11 3.72 -6.09 1.62
N MET A 12 2.80 -5.35 0.99
CA MET A 12 1.75 -4.60 1.70
C MET A 12 0.90 -5.50 2.58
N ALA A 13 0.49 -6.65 2.06
CA ALA A 13 -0.31 -7.61 2.80
C ALA A 13 0.45 -8.20 4.00
N ARG A 14 1.78 -8.36 3.89
CA ARG A 14 2.63 -8.88 4.98
C ARG A 14 2.96 -7.82 6.03
N GLU A 15 3.34 -6.63 5.61
CA GLU A 15 3.77 -5.56 6.52
C GLU A 15 2.60 -4.78 7.12
N HIS A 16 1.43 -4.87 6.49
CA HIS A 16 0.20 -4.20 6.93
C HIS A 16 0.44 -2.73 7.31
N PRO A 17 1.02 -1.92 6.39
CA PRO A 17 1.46 -0.56 6.70
C PRO A 17 0.27 0.29 7.15
N ALA A 18 0.43 0.94 8.31
CA ALA A 18 -0.59 1.81 8.90
C ALA A 18 -0.47 3.27 8.46
N ASP A 19 0.64 3.62 7.80
CA ASP A 19 0.99 4.99 7.44
C ASP A 19 1.57 5.09 6.02
N LEU A 20 1.50 6.30 5.44
CA LEU A 20 2.04 6.57 4.11
C LEU A 20 3.56 6.35 4.04
N GLU A 21 4.27 6.59 5.14
CA GLU A 21 5.72 6.40 5.21
C GLU A 21 6.09 4.91 5.13
N ALA A 22 5.30 4.05 5.78
CA ALA A 22 5.47 2.60 5.69
C ALA A 22 5.14 2.09 4.27
N LEU A 23 4.10 2.64 3.63
CA LEU A 23 3.82 2.38 2.21
C LEU A 23 4.93 2.89 1.27
N ALA A 24 5.57 4.01 1.60
CA ALA A 24 6.70 4.55 0.82
C ALA A 24 7.94 3.64 0.88
N GLY A 25 8.10 2.87 1.96
CA GLY A 25 9.15 1.87 2.11
C GLY A 25 8.96 0.63 1.23
N ILE A 26 7.76 0.40 0.68
CA ILE A 26 7.48 -0.79 -0.13
C ILE A 26 8.01 -0.61 -1.55
N GLY A 27 8.97 -1.47 -1.90
CA GLY A 27 9.58 -1.53 -3.22
C GLY A 27 8.54 -1.81 -4.30
N GLY A 28 8.24 -0.79 -5.13
CA GLY A 28 7.22 -0.87 -6.18
C GLY A 28 6.07 0.12 -5.99
N VAL A 29 6.01 0.82 -4.85
CA VAL A 29 5.13 1.98 -4.64
C VAL A 29 5.90 3.25 -4.99
N GLY A 30 5.79 3.71 -6.23
CA GLY A 30 6.38 5.00 -6.62
C GLY A 30 5.72 6.16 -5.87
N ALA A 31 6.49 7.22 -5.57
CA ALA A 31 6.01 8.41 -4.85
C ALA A 31 4.73 9.02 -5.45
N HIS A 32 4.60 9.00 -6.79
CA HIS A 32 3.40 9.49 -7.47
C HIS A 32 2.14 8.64 -7.18
N LYS A 33 2.30 7.31 -7.12
CA LYS A 33 1.21 6.40 -6.75
C LYS A 33 0.88 6.49 -5.26
N LEU A 34 1.89 6.69 -4.41
CA LEU A 34 1.70 6.92 -2.99
C LEU A 34 0.88 8.20 -2.73
N GLN A 35 1.21 9.29 -3.41
CA GLN A 35 0.46 10.56 -3.33
C GLN A 35 -0.98 10.41 -3.84
N ALA A 36 -1.19 9.70 -4.95
CA ALA A 36 -2.51 9.53 -5.55
C ALA A 36 -3.39 8.49 -4.84
N TYR A 37 -2.81 7.38 -4.36
CA TYR A 37 -3.54 6.21 -3.87
C TYR A 37 -3.23 5.85 -2.42
N GLY A 38 -2.21 6.44 -1.79
CA GLY A 38 -1.80 6.06 -0.44
C GLY A 38 -2.91 6.17 0.60
N GLY A 39 -3.74 7.22 0.51
CA GLY A 39 -4.91 7.36 1.40
C GLY A 39 -5.95 6.25 1.21
N GLU A 40 -6.25 5.87 -0.03
CA GLU A 40 -7.17 4.76 -0.32
C GLU A 40 -6.58 3.40 0.09
N ILE A 41 -5.28 3.20 -0.12
CA ILE A 41 -4.59 1.96 0.29
C ILE A 41 -4.65 1.81 1.82
N LEU A 42 -4.34 2.87 2.57
CA LEU A 42 -4.46 2.86 4.03
C LEU A 42 -5.89 2.59 4.48
N ARG A 43 -6.88 3.16 3.78
CA ARG A 43 -8.29 2.91 4.07
C ARG A 43 -8.70 1.45 3.86
N VAL A 44 -8.24 0.84 2.76
CA VAL A 44 -8.50 -0.57 2.46
C VAL A 44 -7.79 -1.48 3.46
N LEU A 45 -6.52 -1.21 3.78
CA LEU A 45 -5.77 -1.96 4.79
C LEU A 45 -6.40 -1.84 6.19
N ALA A 46 -6.84 -0.65 6.58
CA ALA A 46 -7.55 -0.44 7.84
C ALA A 46 -8.90 -1.18 7.87
N GLY A 47 -9.60 -1.28 6.74
CA GLY A 47 -10.86 -2.01 6.61
C GLY A 47 -10.69 -3.55 6.66
N VAL A 48 -9.56 -4.08 6.20
CA VAL A 48 -9.27 -5.52 6.21
C VAL A 48 -8.99 -6.06 7.63
N SER A 49 -8.51 -5.23 8.55
CA SER A 49 -8.26 -5.64 9.94
C SER A 49 -9.53 -5.78 10.80
N GLY A 50 -10.72 -5.46 10.25
CA GLY A 50 -11.97 -5.34 11.01
C GLY A 50 -13.12 -6.25 10.58
N GLY A 51 -12.86 -7.38 9.89
CA GLY A 51 -13.90 -8.31 9.43
C GLY A 51 -13.68 -9.75 9.90
#